data_AF-A0A2D5IYC6-F1
#
_entry.id   AF-A0A2D5IYC6-F1
#
_cell.length_a   1.000
_cell.length_b   1.000
_cell.length_c   1.000
_cell.angle_alpha   90.00
_cell.angle_beta   90.00
_cell.angle_gamma   90.00
#
_symmetry.space_group_name_H-M   'P 1'
#
loop_
_entity.id
_entity.type
_entity.pdbx_description
1 polymer ?
#
loop_
_entity_poly.entity_id
_entity_poly.type
_entity_poly.pdbx_seq_one_letter_code
_entity_poly.pdbx_strand_id
1 'polypeptide(L)'
;MLTQTEIASIRSSWLAVATDRDRAGEVFYDNLFRTAPETKSMFNTSARVQGRKLMETLAIVVDGLDQFDALLPTLRHLGKTHAALGVRPEHYDIVGATLIKTLRDTAGGKFGPQEDAAWRKAYGTIADIMKAAD
;
A
#
# COMPACT_ATOMS: atom_id res chain seq x y z
N MET A 1 -4.51 -8.79 14.15
CA MET A 1 -4.12 -7.42 14.56
C MET A 1 -2.60 -7.30 14.62
N LEU A 2 -2.07 -6.11 14.36
CA LEU A 2 -0.64 -5.81 14.47
C LEU A 2 -0.27 -5.59 15.95
N THR A 3 0.96 -5.90 16.32
CA THR A 3 1.54 -5.60 17.63
C THR A 3 2.14 -4.19 17.65
N GLN A 4 2.34 -3.60 18.84
CA GLN A 4 2.98 -2.27 18.94
C GLN A 4 4.38 -2.24 18.32
N THR A 5 5.13 -3.34 18.40
CA THR A 5 6.45 -3.44 17.76
C THR A 5 6.35 -3.42 16.24
N GLU A 6 5.38 -4.13 15.66
CA GLU A 6 5.12 -4.11 14.20
C GLU A 6 4.68 -2.71 13.75
N ILE A 7 3.79 -2.05 14.49
CA ILE A 7 3.34 -0.69 14.20
C ILE A 7 4.51 0.31 14.26
N ALA A 8 5.37 0.21 15.26
CA ALA A 8 6.56 1.05 15.37
C ALA A 8 7.53 0.85 14.18
N SER A 9 7.70 -0.39 13.72
CA SER A 9 8.56 -0.73 12.57
C SER A 9 8.00 -0.12 11.28
N ILE A 10 6.69 -0.22 11.08
CA ILE A 10 5.99 0.40 9.95
C ILE A 10 6.18 1.92 9.96
N ARG A 11 5.95 2.57 11.11
CA ARG A 11 6.08 4.04 11.22
C ARG A 11 7.50 4.53 11.00
N SER A 12 8.49 3.82 11.54
CA SER A 12 9.92 4.17 11.37
C SER A 12 10.34 4.15 9.90
N SER A 13 10.01 3.07 9.19
CA SER A 13 10.30 2.95 7.76
C SER A 13 9.44 3.90 6.91
N TRP A 14 8.18 4.09 7.27
CA TRP A 14 7.29 5.05 6.60
C TRP A 14 7.86 6.47 6.65
N LEU A 15 8.43 6.90 7.78
CA LEU A 15 8.98 8.24 7.92
C LEU A 15 10.09 8.52 6.88
N ALA A 16 10.90 7.50 6.58
CA ALA A 16 11.94 7.59 5.55
C ALA A 16 11.32 7.75 4.14
N VAL A 17 10.33 6.91 3.80
CA VAL A 17 9.63 6.98 2.51
C VAL A 17 8.85 8.28 2.35
N ALA A 18 8.20 8.74 3.44
CA ALA A 18 7.34 9.91 3.46
C ALA A 18 8.08 11.24 3.28
N THR A 19 9.43 11.23 3.30
CA THR A 19 10.25 12.43 3.04
C THR A 19 10.14 12.86 1.57
N ASP A 20 9.92 11.92 0.64
CA ASP A 20 9.67 12.20 -0.78
C ASP A 20 8.57 11.28 -1.33
N ARG A 21 7.32 11.63 -0.99
CA ARG A 21 6.13 10.86 -1.38
C ARG A 21 5.89 10.87 -2.89
N ASP A 22 6.18 11.98 -3.55
CA ASP A 22 6.00 12.09 -5.00
C ASP A 22 6.92 11.08 -5.71
N ARG A 23 8.21 11.01 -5.32
CA ARG A 23 9.13 10.01 -5.85
C ARG A 23 8.70 8.59 -5.51
N ALA A 24 8.28 8.33 -4.28
CA ALA A 24 7.84 6.99 -3.88
C ALA A 24 6.62 6.50 -4.68
N GLY A 25 5.65 7.39 -4.92
CA GLY A 25 4.49 7.10 -5.77
C GLY A 25 4.88 6.80 -7.22
N GLU A 26 5.83 7.53 -7.79
CA GLU A 26 6.35 7.26 -9.13
C GLU A 26 7.05 5.91 -9.21
N VAL A 27 7.95 5.60 -8.25
CA VAL A 27 8.65 4.31 -8.18
C VAL A 27 7.65 3.15 -8.07
N PHE A 28 6.56 3.34 -7.32
CA PHE A 28 5.50 2.33 -7.23
C PHE A 28 4.91 1.99 -8.60
N TYR A 29 4.44 3.00 -9.34
CA TYR A 29 3.78 2.77 -10.63
C TYR A 29 4.75 2.32 -11.71
N ASP A 30 6.01 2.77 -11.68
CA ASP A 30 7.07 2.25 -12.55
C ASP A 30 7.30 0.75 -12.30
N ASN A 31 7.40 0.34 -11.03
CA ASN A 31 7.53 -1.07 -10.67
C ASN A 31 6.28 -1.89 -11.03
N LEU A 32 5.08 -1.35 -10.80
CA LEU A 32 3.80 -2.01 -11.10
C LEU A 32 3.70 -2.30 -12.60
N PHE A 33 3.85 -1.28 -13.44
CA PHE A 33 3.66 -1.42 -14.88
C PHE A 33 4.78 -2.18 -15.57
N ARG A 34 5.96 -2.28 -14.95
CA ARG A 34 7.03 -3.17 -15.41
C ARG A 34 6.75 -4.64 -15.07
N THR A 35 6.14 -4.90 -13.93
CA THR A 35 5.88 -6.26 -13.43
C THR A 35 4.58 -6.84 -14.01
N ALA A 36 3.56 -6.00 -14.13
CA ALA A 36 2.22 -6.35 -14.59
C ALA A 36 1.71 -5.28 -15.58
N PRO A 37 2.25 -5.22 -16.81
CA PRO A 37 1.90 -4.20 -17.81
C PRO A 37 0.40 -4.14 -18.14
N GLU A 38 -0.29 -5.27 -18.03
CA GLU A 38 -1.74 -5.41 -18.24
C GLU A 38 -2.58 -4.57 -17.27
N THR A 39 -2.04 -4.23 -16.10
CA THR A 39 -2.73 -3.38 -15.13
C THR A 39 -2.82 -1.92 -15.59
N LYS A 40 -1.97 -1.49 -16.54
CA LYS A 40 -1.90 -0.10 -16.99
C LYS A 40 -3.22 0.41 -17.57
N SER A 41 -3.97 -0.44 -18.28
CA SER A 41 -5.27 -0.08 -18.84
C SER A 41 -6.37 0.11 -17.78
N MET A 42 -6.14 -0.31 -16.54
CA MET A 42 -7.08 -0.12 -15.43
C MET A 42 -7.01 1.30 -14.85
N PHE A 43 -5.98 2.08 -15.19
CA PHE A 43 -5.78 3.45 -14.69
C PHE A 43 -6.07 4.48 -15.78
N ASN A 44 -6.95 5.44 -15.47
CA ASN A 44 -7.39 6.50 -16.39
C ASN A 44 -6.70 7.86 -16.17
N THR A 45 -5.73 7.93 -15.25
CA THR A 45 -4.97 9.14 -14.94
C THR A 45 -3.47 8.83 -14.95
N SER A 46 -2.63 9.86 -14.95
CA SER A 46 -1.19 9.68 -14.99
C SER A 46 -0.67 8.96 -13.74
N ALA A 47 0.42 8.20 -13.91
CA ALA A 47 1.12 7.51 -12.82
C ALA A 47 1.45 8.44 -11.65
N ARG A 48 1.83 9.69 -11.94
CA ARG A 48 2.10 10.73 -10.93
C ARG A 48 0.87 11.07 -10.09
N VAL A 49 -0.29 11.25 -10.72
CA VAL A 49 -1.54 11.56 -10.01
C VAL A 49 -1.97 10.38 -9.15
N GLN A 50 -1.90 9.16 -9.69
CA GLN A 50 -2.24 7.97 -8.93
C GLN A 50 -1.25 7.67 -7.81
N GLY A 51 0.04 7.95 -8.02
CA GLY A 51 1.10 7.80 -7.03
C GLY A 51 0.84 8.65 -5.79
N ARG A 52 0.44 9.91 -5.97
CA ARG A 52 0.06 10.79 -4.86
C ARG A 52 -1.13 10.24 -4.07
N LYS A 53 -2.20 9.83 -4.75
CA LYS A 53 -3.38 9.23 -4.09
C LYS A 53 -3.01 7.98 -3.29
N LEU A 54 -2.13 7.14 -3.82
CA LEU A 54 -1.64 5.96 -3.11
C LEU A 54 -0.89 6.37 -1.83
N MET A 55 0.05 7.31 -1.93
CA MET A 55 0.83 7.76 -0.77
C MET A 55 -0.03 8.46 0.30
N GLU A 56 -1.04 9.22 -0.11
CA GLU A 56 -2.04 9.81 0.80
C GLU A 56 -2.83 8.73 1.53
N THR A 57 -3.28 7.70 0.81
CA THR A 57 -4.02 6.57 1.40
C THR A 57 -3.14 5.79 2.39
N LEU A 58 -1.88 5.54 2.02
CA LEU A 58 -0.92 4.87 2.92
C LEU A 58 -0.64 5.71 4.18
N ALA A 59 -0.56 7.04 4.07
CA ALA A 59 -0.40 7.91 5.24
C ALA A 59 -1.56 7.74 6.21
N ILE A 60 -2.80 7.79 5.72
CA ILE A 60 -4.02 7.61 6.54
C ILE A 60 -4.00 6.25 7.24
N VAL A 61 -3.62 5.19 6.51
CA VAL A 61 -3.52 3.84 7.08
C VAL A 61 -2.46 3.78 8.18
N VAL A 62 -1.26 4.31 7.94
CA VAL A 62 -0.14 4.29 8.90
C VAL A 62 -0.48 5.10 10.17
N ASP A 63 -1.15 6.23 10.00
CA ASP A 63 -1.59 7.08 11.11
C ASP A 63 -2.64 6.36 11.97
N GLY A 64 -3.55 5.62 11.32
CA GLY A 64 -4.65 4.89 11.98
C GLY A 64 -4.29 3.51 12.54
N LEU A 65 -3.04 3.03 12.47
CA LEU A 65 -2.70 1.66 12.87
C LEU A 65 -2.97 1.33 14.35
N ASP A 66 -2.85 2.30 15.27
CA ASP A 66 -3.19 2.08 16.69
C ASP A 66 -4.71 1.95 16.92
N GLN A 67 -5.52 2.44 15.97
CA GLN A 67 -6.97 2.42 16.01
C GLN A 67 -7.53 1.71 14.77
N PHE A 68 -6.94 0.57 14.42
CA PHE A 68 -7.21 -0.11 13.15
C PHE A 68 -8.70 -0.41 12.93
N ASP A 69 -9.46 -0.70 13.98
CA ASP A 69 -10.91 -0.93 13.89
C ASP A 69 -11.68 0.28 13.35
N ALA A 70 -11.21 1.50 13.62
CA ALA A 70 -11.80 2.73 13.08
C ALA A 70 -11.58 2.88 11.57
N LEU A 71 -10.60 2.18 10.99
CA LEU A 71 -10.34 2.16 9.55
C LEU A 71 -11.28 1.20 8.80
N LEU A 72 -11.92 0.24 9.48
CA LEU A 72 -12.72 -0.80 8.84
C LEU A 72 -13.80 -0.27 7.88
N PRO A 73 -14.62 0.75 8.23
CA PRO A 73 -15.61 1.29 7.30
C PRO A 73 -14.98 1.85 6.03
N THR A 74 -13.86 2.58 6.16
CA THR A 74 -13.11 3.16 5.05
C THR A 74 -12.52 2.08 4.16
N LEU A 75 -11.89 1.05 4.74
CA LEU A 75 -11.30 -0.06 3.99
C LEU A 75 -12.36 -0.87 3.24
N ARG A 76 -13.52 -1.09 3.83
CA ARG A 76 -14.65 -1.77 3.15
C ARG A 76 -15.19 -0.94 1.99
N HIS A 77 -15.33 0.37 2.17
CA HIS A 77 -15.74 1.26 1.08
C HIS A 77 -14.72 1.27 -0.06
N LEU A 78 -13.42 1.28 0.29
CA LEU A 78 -12.34 1.21 -0.68
C LEU A 78 -12.37 -0.12 -1.45
N GLY A 79 -12.63 -1.25 -0.76
CA GLY A 79 -12.84 -2.57 -1.38
C GLY A 79 -13.94 -2.54 -2.43
N LYS A 80 -15.15 -2.07 -2.08
CA LYS A 80 -16.26 -1.91 -3.03
C LYS A 80 -15.91 -1.07 -4.26
N THR A 81 -15.14 -0.01 -4.06
CA THR A 81 -14.66 0.84 -5.16
C THR A 81 -13.69 0.08 -6.06
N HIS A 82 -12.79 -0.72 -5.49
CA HIS A 82 -11.87 -1.57 -6.25
C HIS A 82 -12.62 -2.65 -7.03
N ALA A 83 -13.62 -3.31 -6.41
CA ALA A 83 -14.51 -4.26 -7.08
C ALA A 83 -15.20 -3.63 -8.30
N ALA A 84 -15.79 -2.44 -8.13
CA ALA A 84 -16.45 -1.71 -9.20
C ALA A 84 -15.52 -1.30 -10.36
N LEU A 85 -14.21 -1.19 -10.08
CA LEU A 85 -13.17 -0.92 -11.08
C LEU A 85 -12.59 -2.20 -11.72
N GLY A 86 -13.15 -3.37 -11.39
CA GLY A 86 -12.72 -4.65 -11.95
C GLY A 86 -11.40 -5.17 -11.37
N VAL A 87 -11.01 -4.71 -10.17
CA VAL A 87 -9.88 -5.29 -9.44
C VAL A 87 -10.28 -6.71 -8.99
N ARG A 88 -9.37 -7.67 -9.21
CA ARG A 88 -9.58 -9.08 -8.87
C ARG A 88 -8.58 -9.50 -7.79
N PRO A 89 -8.83 -10.61 -7.07
CA PRO A 89 -7.95 -11.08 -5.99
C PRO A 89 -6.47 -11.16 -6.39
N GLU A 90 -6.15 -11.62 -7.60
CA GLU A 90 -4.77 -11.73 -8.07
C GLU A 90 -4.03 -10.37 -8.20
N HIS A 91 -4.77 -9.26 -8.38
CA HIS A 91 -4.15 -7.94 -8.46
C HIS A 91 -3.62 -7.48 -7.09
N TYR A 92 -4.20 -7.94 -5.98
CA TYR A 92 -3.72 -7.61 -4.65
C TYR A 92 -2.33 -8.21 -4.40
N ASP A 93 -2.06 -9.42 -4.86
CA ASP A 93 -0.73 -10.03 -4.68
C ASP A 93 0.36 -9.26 -5.43
N ILE A 94 0.06 -8.83 -6.66
CA ILE A 94 0.94 -8.00 -7.48
C ILE A 94 1.19 -6.64 -6.81
N VAL A 95 0.12 -5.98 -6.35
CA VAL A 95 0.20 -4.68 -5.68
C VAL A 95 0.98 -4.80 -4.37
N GLY A 96 0.75 -5.83 -3.58
CA GLY A 96 1.45 -6.08 -2.33
C GLY A 96 2.95 -6.27 -2.55
N ALA A 97 3.34 -7.14 -3.50
CA ALA A 97 4.73 -7.34 -3.85
C ALA A 97 5.40 -6.04 -4.34
N THR A 98 4.69 -5.27 -5.18
CA THR A 98 5.17 -3.99 -5.72
C THR A 98 5.33 -2.93 -4.62
N LEU A 99 4.39 -2.86 -3.68
CA LEU A 99 4.44 -1.95 -2.55
C LEU A 99 5.66 -2.24 -1.67
N ILE A 100 5.86 -3.50 -1.27
CA ILE A 100 7.01 -3.88 -0.44
C ILE A 100 8.33 -3.57 -1.15
N LYS A 101 8.43 -3.87 -2.45
CA LYS A 101 9.62 -3.49 -3.23
C LYS A 101 9.85 -1.99 -3.23
N THR A 102 8.80 -1.21 -3.44
CA THR A 102 8.88 0.26 -3.48
C THR A 102 9.35 0.81 -2.15
N LEU A 103 8.73 0.39 -1.04
CA LEU A 103 9.13 0.81 0.29
C LEU A 103 10.60 0.51 0.57
N ARG A 104 11.08 -0.67 0.17
CA ARG A 104 12.50 -1.05 0.30
C ARG A 104 13.41 -0.14 -0.52
N ASP A 105 13.07 0.11 -1.78
CA ASP A 105 13.86 0.93 -2.69
C ASP A 105 13.94 2.40 -2.25
N THR A 106 12.90 2.91 -1.59
CA THR A 106 12.77 4.33 -1.24
C THR A 106 13.05 4.66 0.23
N ALA A 107 13.18 3.65 1.11
CA ALA A 107 13.45 3.88 2.54
C ALA A 107 14.92 4.17 2.88
N GLY A 108 15.82 4.24 1.88
CA GLY A 108 17.21 4.65 2.10
C GLY A 108 17.97 3.76 3.10
N GLY A 109 17.75 2.45 3.05
CA GLY A 109 18.39 1.48 3.97
C GLY A 109 17.67 1.29 5.31
N LYS A 110 16.59 2.03 5.59
CA LYS A 110 15.76 1.87 6.80
C LYS A 110 14.63 0.85 6.64
N PHE A 111 14.83 -0.17 5.80
CA PHE A 111 13.84 -1.21 5.53
C PHE A 111 14.52 -2.58 5.58
N GLY A 112 14.51 -3.17 6.76
CA GLY A 112 15.07 -4.49 7.02
C GLY A 112 14.01 -5.59 7.07
N PRO A 113 14.40 -6.80 7.53
CA PRO A 113 13.50 -7.94 7.62
C PRO A 113 12.29 -7.71 8.53
N GLN A 114 12.46 -6.92 9.60
CA GLN A 114 11.40 -6.61 10.55
C GLN A 114 10.35 -5.69 9.93
N GLU A 115 10.76 -4.63 9.25
CA GLU A 115 9.88 -3.73 8.52
C GLU A 115 9.14 -4.48 7.41
N ASP A 116 9.86 -5.30 6.64
CA ASP A 116 9.29 -6.12 5.56
C ASP A 116 8.15 -7.01 6.09
N ALA A 117 8.40 -7.76 7.16
CA ALA A 117 7.40 -8.64 7.77
C ALA A 117 6.19 -7.86 8.29
N ALA A 118 6.42 -6.72 8.97
CA ALA A 118 5.35 -5.89 9.50
C ALA A 118 4.47 -5.30 8.39
N TRP A 119 5.09 -4.76 7.33
CA TRP A 119 4.37 -4.21 6.19
C TRP A 119 3.60 -5.27 5.42
N ARG A 120 4.15 -6.47 5.22
CA ARG A 120 3.43 -7.59 4.58
C ARG A 120 2.19 -7.99 5.38
N LYS A 121 2.33 -8.10 6.70
CA LYS A 121 1.20 -8.43 7.58
C LYS A 121 0.12 -7.34 7.55
N ALA A 122 0.52 -6.07 7.59
CA ALA A 122 -0.39 -4.94 7.49
C ALA A 122 -1.13 -4.94 6.14
N TYR A 123 -0.39 -5.06 5.04
CA TYR A 123 -0.95 -5.12 3.69
C TYR A 123 -1.92 -6.29 3.54
N GLY A 124 -1.53 -7.50 3.96
CA GLY A 124 -2.39 -8.68 3.88
C GLY A 124 -3.70 -8.49 4.64
N THR A 125 -3.63 -7.94 5.85
CA THR A 125 -4.83 -7.64 6.66
C THR A 125 -5.77 -6.68 5.92
N ILE A 126 -5.23 -5.61 5.34
CA ILE A 126 -6.01 -4.62 4.58
C ILE A 126 -6.61 -5.23 3.32
N ALA A 127 -5.81 -5.98 2.55
CA ALA A 127 -6.24 -6.65 1.34
C ALA A 127 -7.38 -7.64 1.62
N ASP A 128 -7.30 -8.42 2.71
CA ASP A 128 -8.35 -9.35 3.09
C ASP A 128 -9.66 -8.64 3.43
N ILE A 129 -9.60 -7.49 4.12
CA ILE A 129 -10.78 -6.67 4.40
C ILE A 129 -11.40 -6.11 3.13
N MET A 130 -10.56 -5.63 2.20
CA MET A 130 -11.03 -5.07 0.93
C MET A 130 -11.69 -6.16 0.07
N LYS A 131 -11.05 -7.32 -0.11
CA LYS A 131 -11.57 -8.47 -0.86
C LYS A 131 -12.88 -9.01 -0.26
N ALA A 132 -13.04 -8.95 1.06
CA ALA A 132 -14.27 -9.39 1.72
C ALA A 132 -15.43 -8.40 1.59
N ALA A 133 -15.18 -7.19 1.09
CA ALA A 133 -16.18 -6.16 0.88
C ALA A 133 -16.73 -6.12 -0.57
N ASP A 134 -16.20 -6.98 -1.45
CA ASP A 134 -16.60 -7.18 -2.84
C ASP A 134 -18.05 -7.68 -2.99
#